data_AF-A0A0J9FGI5-F1
#
_entry.id   AF-A0A0J9FGI5-F1
#
_cell.length_a   1.000
_cell.length_b   1.000
_cell.length_c   1.000
_cell.angle_alpha   90.00
_cell.angle_beta   90.00
_cell.angle_gamma   90.00
#
_symmetry.space_group_name_H-M   'P 1'
#
loop_
_entity.id
_entity.type
_entity.pdbx_description
1 polymer ?
#
loop_
_entity_poly.entity_id
_entity_poly.type
_entity_poly.pdbx_seq_one_letter_code
_entity_poly.pdbx_strand_id
1 'polypeptide(L)'
;MYNKTRTSAIAKKRYSFKKGYLQVSLEDKDKLKSDLTQVLNNPSRSYFSKKLNAGIIDISVTLFSAITEVFKKYDITDCWTIEDM
;
A
#
# COMPACT_ATOMS: atom_id res chain seq x y z
N MET A 1 -1.37 14.68 -31.49
CA MET A 1 -0.26 14.72 -30.51
C MET A 1 -0.74 13.97 -29.27
N TYR A 2 -0.23 12.77 -29.02
CA TYR A 2 -0.61 12.02 -27.81
C TYR A 2 0.02 12.70 -26.60
N ASN A 3 -0.82 13.26 -25.74
CA ASN A 3 -0.39 13.77 -24.44
C ASN A 3 0.14 12.59 -23.63
N LYS A 4 1.47 12.42 -23.62
CA LYS A 4 2.16 11.63 -22.60
C LYS A 4 1.85 12.32 -21.28
N THR A 5 0.81 11.87 -20.59
CA THR A 5 0.66 12.09 -19.16
C THR A 5 1.98 11.63 -18.55
N ARG A 6 2.80 12.59 -18.11
CA ARG A 6 3.97 12.32 -17.29
C ARG A 6 3.42 11.77 -15.98
N THR A 7 3.20 10.47 -15.92
CA THR A 7 2.97 9.79 -14.65
C THR A 7 4.24 10.06 -13.85
N SER A 8 4.15 10.87 -12.81
CA SER A 8 5.24 11.07 -11.87
C SER A 8 5.73 9.67 -11.48
N ALA A 9 6.98 9.33 -11.80
CA ALA A 9 7.48 8.00 -11.53
C ALA A 9 7.86 7.93 -10.05
N ILE A 10 7.34 6.95 -9.33
CA ILE A 10 7.87 6.60 -8.02
C ILE A 10 9.22 5.89 -8.22
N ALA A 11 10.15 6.05 -7.28
CA ALA A 11 11.44 5.38 -7.36
C ALA A 11 11.26 3.86 -7.35
N LYS A 12 12.07 3.13 -8.12
CA LYS A 12 12.08 1.67 -8.11
C LYS A 12 12.73 1.17 -6.83
N LYS A 13 11.92 1.07 -5.78
CA LYS A 13 12.29 0.60 -4.46
C LYS A 13 11.27 -0.44 -3.99
N ARG A 14 11.55 -1.10 -2.87
CA ARG A 14 10.59 -1.93 -2.18
C ARG A 14 9.79 -1.07 -1.21
N TYR A 15 8.46 -1.11 -1.36
CA TYR A 15 7.52 -0.38 -0.51
C TYR A 15 6.73 -1.36 0.35
N SER A 16 6.98 -1.35 1.65
CA SER A 16 6.26 -2.17 2.62
C SER A 16 5.31 -1.30 3.45
N PHE A 17 4.04 -1.66 3.49
CA PHE A 17 3.05 -1.02 4.37
C PHE A 17 2.87 -1.78 5.70
N LYS A 18 3.75 -2.75 6.00
CA LYS A 18 3.67 -3.55 7.23
C LYS A 18 3.76 -2.70 8.48
N LYS A 19 4.60 -1.66 8.44
CA LYS A 19 4.76 -0.69 9.52
C LYS A 19 3.42 -0.06 9.90
N GLY A 20 2.69 0.49 8.93
CA GLY A 20 1.36 1.04 9.16
C GLY A 20 0.38 -0.02 9.66
N TYR A 21 0.38 -1.21 9.06
CA TYR A 21 -0.53 -2.30 9.49
C TYR A 21 -0.34 -2.72 10.95
N LEU A 22 0.90 -2.63 11.48
CA LEU A 22 1.19 -2.94 12.87
C LEU A 22 0.74 -1.85 13.84
N GLN A 23 0.60 -0.61 13.39
CA GLN A 23 0.14 0.52 14.20
C GLN A 23 -1.38 0.54 14.41
N VAL A 24 -2.16 -0.12 13.54
CA VAL A 24 -3.62 -0.20 13.69
C VAL A 24 -4.01 -1.06 14.89
N SER A 25 -5.03 -0.61 15.63
CA SER A 25 -5.68 -1.35 16.72
C SER A 25 -6.20 -2.71 16.24
N LEU A 26 -6.27 -3.70 17.14
CA LEU A 26 -6.74 -5.03 16.75
C LEU A 26 -8.19 -5.03 16.22
N GLU A 27 -9.04 -4.16 16.76
CA GLU A 27 -10.44 -3.99 16.38
C GLU A 27 -10.64 -3.44 14.95
N ASP A 28 -9.71 -2.62 14.46
CA ASP A 28 -9.80 -2.04 13.12
C ASP A 28 -8.97 -2.79 12.08
N LYS A 29 -8.15 -3.77 12.48
CA LYS A 29 -7.33 -4.55 11.53
C LYS A 29 -8.14 -5.31 10.49
N ASP A 30 -9.30 -5.83 10.85
CA ASP A 30 -10.15 -6.54 9.91
C ASP A 30 -10.78 -5.59 8.88
N LYS A 31 -11.20 -4.40 9.31
CA LYS A 31 -11.70 -3.33 8.42
C LYS A 31 -10.60 -2.82 7.50
N LEU A 32 -9.43 -2.48 8.05
CA LEU A 32 -8.27 -2.04 7.28
C LEU A 32 -7.90 -3.07 6.22
N LYS A 33 -7.88 -4.35 6.61
CA LYS A 33 -7.56 -5.45 5.68
C LYS A 33 -8.58 -5.52 4.55
N SER A 34 -9.88 -5.34 4.82
CA SER A 34 -10.92 -5.28 3.81
C SER A 34 -10.68 -4.12 2.83
N ASP A 35 -10.44 -2.91 3.35
CA ASP A 35 -10.18 -1.71 2.53
C ASP A 35 -8.94 -1.88 1.64
N LEU A 36 -7.85 -2.39 2.22
CA LEU A 36 -6.61 -2.67 1.47
C LEU A 36 -6.82 -3.75 0.41
N THR A 37 -7.65 -4.76 0.68
CA THR A 37 -7.97 -5.83 -0.28
C THR A 37 -8.71 -5.28 -1.49
N GLN A 38 -9.63 -4.31 -1.28
CA GLN A 38 -10.30 -3.58 -2.36
C GLN A 38 -9.32 -2.76 -3.19
N VAL A 39 -8.42 -1.99 -2.55
CA VAL A 39 -7.41 -1.19 -3.25
C VAL A 39 -6.40 -2.05 -4.02
N LEU A 40 -6.00 -3.18 -3.45
CA LEU A 40 -5.12 -4.15 -4.09
C LEU A 40 -5.80 -4.94 -5.22
N ASN A 41 -7.12 -4.78 -5.38
CA ASN A 41 -7.96 -5.45 -6.37
C ASN A 41 -7.73 -6.97 -6.42
N ASN A 42 -7.49 -7.59 -5.26
CA ASN A 42 -7.22 -9.02 -5.17
C ASN A 42 -7.74 -9.58 -3.84
N PRO A 43 -8.75 -10.47 -3.86
CA PRO A 43 -9.38 -11.00 -2.65
C PRO A 43 -8.55 -12.09 -1.94
N SER A 44 -7.45 -12.55 -2.54
CA SER A 44 -6.69 -13.68 -2.00
C SER A 44 -5.93 -13.31 -0.72
N ARG A 45 -6.20 -14.07 0.36
CA ARG A 45 -5.46 -13.97 1.62
C ARG A 45 -3.95 -14.17 1.42
N SER A 46 -3.56 -15.09 0.54
CA SER A 46 -2.15 -15.36 0.23
C SER A 46 -1.50 -14.15 -0.45
N TYR A 47 -2.21 -13.52 -1.39
CA TYR A 47 -1.74 -12.31 -2.06
C TYR A 47 -1.55 -11.17 -1.07
N PHE A 48 -2.54 -10.90 -0.22
CA PHE A 48 -2.43 -9.89 0.82
C PHE A 48 -1.25 -10.16 1.75
N SER A 49 -1.10 -11.40 2.24
CA SER A 49 0.02 -11.77 3.11
C SER A 49 1.38 -11.56 2.45
N LYS A 50 1.49 -11.89 1.16
CA LYS A 50 2.72 -11.65 0.38
C LYS A 50 3.01 -10.15 0.26
N LYS A 51 2.02 -9.31 -0.05
CA LYS A 51 2.21 -7.85 -0.15
C LYS A 51 2.53 -7.21 1.20
N LEU A 52 1.89 -7.69 2.26
CA LEU A 52 2.14 -7.22 3.62
C LEU A 52 3.57 -7.55 4.08
N ASN A 53 4.05 -8.79 3.83
CA ASN A 53 5.33 -9.24 4.36
C ASN A 53 6.53 -8.98 3.44
N ALA A 54 6.37 -9.10 2.13
CA ALA A 54 7.45 -8.90 1.16
C ALA A 54 7.46 -7.49 0.54
N GLY A 55 6.43 -6.68 0.81
CA GLY A 55 6.25 -5.38 0.18
C GLY A 55 5.84 -5.47 -1.29
N ILE A 56 5.74 -4.31 -1.92
CA ILE A 56 5.48 -4.15 -3.35
C ILE A 56 6.74 -3.55 -3.97
N ILE A 57 7.29 -4.25 -4.96
CA ILE A 57 8.36 -3.75 -5.80
C ILE A 57 7.73 -3.01 -6.99
N ASP A 58 8.31 -1.89 -7.39
CA ASP A 58 7.87 -1.08 -8.54
C ASP A 58 6.38 -0.70 -8.43
N ILE A 59 6.00 -0.15 -7.27
CA ILE A 59 4.63 0.29 -7.00
C ILE A 59 4.27 1.49 -7.90
N SER A 60 3.07 1.49 -8.47
CA SER A 60 2.56 2.67 -9.18
C SER A 60 2.21 3.79 -8.20
N VAL A 61 2.34 5.05 -8.62
CA VAL A 61 1.93 6.20 -7.79
C VAL A 61 0.47 6.11 -7.38
N THR A 62 -0.40 5.67 -8.28
CA THR A 62 -1.83 5.49 -7.98
C THR A 62 -2.04 4.50 -6.83
N LEU A 63 -1.35 3.35 -6.87
CA LEU A 63 -1.49 2.34 -5.82
C LEU A 63 -0.86 2.81 -4.50
N PHE A 64 0.28 3.49 -4.56
CA PHE A 64 0.93 4.08 -3.40
C PHE A 64 0.00 5.09 -2.70
N SER A 65 -0.59 6.01 -3.46
CA SER A 65 -1.53 7.00 -2.93
C SER A 65 -2.78 6.35 -2.36
N ALA A 66 -3.39 5.39 -3.07
CA ALA A 66 -4.59 4.71 -2.61
C ALA A 66 -4.38 3.96 -1.29
N ILE A 67 -3.25 3.25 -1.15
CA ILE A 67 -2.90 2.58 0.12
C ILE A 67 -2.68 3.62 1.22
N THR A 68 -1.98 4.72 0.93
CA THR A 68 -1.75 5.80 1.90
C THR A 68 -3.06 6.44 2.36
N GLU A 69 -4.01 6.66 1.46
CA GLU A 69 -5.35 7.18 1.77
C GLU A 69 -6.15 6.24 2.65
N VAL A 70 -6.05 4.92 2.44
CA VAL A 70 -6.66 3.93 3.34
C VAL A 70 -6.09 4.08 4.75
N PHE A 71 -4.77 4.12 4.92
CA PHE A 71 -4.14 4.26 6.25
C PHE A 71 -4.51 5.57 6.95
N LYS A 72 -4.67 6.68 6.21
CA LYS A 72 -5.09 7.96 6.77
C LYS A 72 -6.47 7.91 7.46
N LYS A 73 -7.38 7.03 7.02
CA LYS A 73 -8.69 6.83 7.67
C LYS A 73 -8.57 6.28 9.10
N TYR A 74 -7.43 5.68 9.42
CA TYR A 74 -7.10 5.09 10.72
C TYR A 74 -6.04 5.92 11.46
N ASP A 75 -5.92 7.22 11.13
CA ASP A 75 -4.95 8.16 11.71
C ASP A 75 -3.47 7.78 11.55
N ILE A 76 -3.15 6.94 10.55
CA ILE A 76 -1.78 6.56 10.24
C ILE A 76 -1.28 7.32 9.02
N THR A 77 -0.30 8.19 9.25
CA THR A 77 0.33 9.01 8.21
C THR A 77 1.65 8.43 7.72
N ASP A 78 2.40 7.75 8.60
CA ASP A 78 3.70 7.13 8.32
C ASP A 78 3.58 5.60 8.24
N CYS A 79 2.92 5.12 7.18
CA CYS A 79 2.63 3.69 7.00
C CYS A 79 3.73 2.92 6.25
N TRP A 80 4.66 3.60 5.59
CA TRP A 80 5.61 2.99 4.67
C TRP A 80 6.99 2.75 5.29
N THR A 81 7.57 1.60 4.95
CA THR A 81 9.00 1.34 4.99
C THR A 81 9.49 1.23 3.55
N ILE A 82 10.48 2.03 3.18
CA ILE A 82 11.04 2.09 1.83
C ILE A 82 12.47 1.57 1.88
N GLU A 83 12.74 0.49 1.16
CA GLU A 83 14.06 -0.15 1.10
C GLU A 83 14.61 -0.05 -0.33
N ASP A 84 15.90 0.30 -0.44
CA ASP A 84 16.64 0.16 -1.69
C ASP A 84 16.76 -1.33 -2.07
N MET A 85 16.74 -1.61 -3.38
CA MET A 85 16.87 -2.98 -3.90
C MET A 85 18.32 -3.34 -4.19
#